data_AF-A0A3L6PXV8-F1
#
_entry.id   AF-A0A3L6PXV8-F1
#
_cell.length_a   1.000
_cell.length_b   1.000
_cell.length_c   1.000
_cell.angle_alpha   90.00
_cell.angle_beta   90.00
_cell.angle_gamma   90.00
#
_symmetry.space_group_name_H-M   'P 1'
#
loop_
_entity.id
_entity.type
_entity.pdbx_description
1 polymer ?
#
loop_
_entity_poly.entity_id
_entity_poly.type
_entity_poly.pdbx_seq_one_letter_code
_entity_poly.pdbx_strand_id
1 'polypeptide(L)'
;MAKNEAPTTDVKLFVDNENKNVLFAESDKEFVDVLFGFLTMPLGTIVRLLYKSVEDLSSECFQTKACKAMLLKPLKAASSHCCRLKTLLRKG
;
A
#
# COMPACT_ATOMS: atom_id res chain seq x y z
N MET A 1 17.42 -7.23 36.65
CA MET A 1 16.24 -6.35 36.51
C MET A 1 16.12 -6.03 35.03
N ALA A 2 15.07 -6.52 34.36
CA ALA A 2 14.88 -6.31 32.92
C ALA A 2 14.36 -4.89 32.69
N LYS A 3 15.06 -4.14 31.85
CA LYS A 3 14.69 -2.77 31.48
C LYS A 3 13.48 -2.86 30.54
N ASN A 4 12.28 -2.58 31.07
CA ASN A 4 11.07 -2.37 30.27
C ASN A 4 11.17 -0.99 29.61
N GLU A 5 11.96 -0.86 28.56
CA GLU A 5 11.87 0.29 27.65
C GLU A 5 10.83 -0.06 26.59
N ALA A 6 9.73 0.71 26.56
CA ALA A 6 8.74 0.60 25.50
C ALA A 6 9.40 0.90 24.15
N PRO A 7 9.06 0.18 23.08
CA PRO A 7 9.63 0.45 21.76
C PRO A 7 9.25 1.87 21.33
N THR A 8 10.25 2.74 21.23
CA THR A 8 10.11 4.12 20.75
C THR A 8 10.52 4.18 19.29
N THR A 9 9.63 4.68 18.44
CA THR A 9 9.90 4.93 17.02
C THR A 9 10.04 6.43 16.80
N ASP A 10 11.14 6.84 16.19
CA ASP A 10 11.35 8.23 15.76
C ASP A 10 10.82 8.46 14.34
N VAL A 11 10.08 9.54 14.15
CA VAL A 11 9.57 9.96 12.83
C VAL A 11 10.05 11.38 12.56
N LYS A 12 10.78 11.57 11.46
CA LYS A 12 11.27 12.88 11.04
C LYS A 12 10.31 13.51 10.05
N LEU A 13 9.77 14.67 10.39
CA LEU A 13 8.84 15.42 9.54
C LEU A 13 9.56 16.55 8.81
N PHE A 14 9.30 16.66 7.51
CA PHE A 14 9.68 17.79 6.69
C PHE A 14 8.45 18.67 6.48
N VAL A 15 8.45 19.85 7.08
CA VAL A 15 7.29 20.76 7.13
C VAL A 15 7.59 22.00 6.30
N ASP A 16 6.67 22.37 5.43
CA ASP A 16 6.63 23.71 4.86
C ASP A 16 5.96 24.64 5.89
N ASN A 17 6.77 25.51 6.50
CA ASN A 17 6.28 26.42 7.53
C ASN A 17 5.47 27.59 6.97
N GLU A 18 5.61 27.93 5.68
CA GLU A 18 4.83 28.99 5.05
C GLU A 18 3.40 28.50 4.80
N ASN A 19 3.27 27.32 4.19
CA ASN A 19 1.98 26.71 3.88
C ASN A 19 1.40 25.85 5.03
N LYS A 20 2.15 25.71 6.13
CA LYS A 20 1.81 24.93 7.33
C LYS A 20 1.39 23.48 7.00
N ASN A 21 2.08 22.84 6.07
CA ASN A 21 1.80 21.47 5.66
C ASN A 21 3.02 20.55 5.83
N VAL A 22 2.77 19.25 5.94
CA VAL A 22 3.83 18.23 6.00
C VAL A 22 4.09 17.74 4.58
N LEU A 23 5.32 17.91 4.10
CA LEU A 23 5.74 17.47 2.77
C LEU A 23 6.13 15.99 2.78
N PHE A 24 6.94 15.58 3.77
CA PHE A 24 7.45 14.22 3.88
C PHE A 24 7.56 13.80 5.35
N ALA A 25 7.40 12.49 5.59
CA ALA A 25 7.71 11.85 6.87
C ALA A 25 8.67 10.69 6.61
N GLU A 26 9.86 10.76 7.19
CA GLU A 26 10.86 9.70 7.14
C GLU A 26 10.80 8.90 8.46
N SER A 27 10.82 7.57 8.35
CA SER A 27 10.77 6.66 9.49
C SER A 27 11.48 5.35 9.17
N ASP A 28 11.71 4.55 10.20
CA ASP A 28 12.30 3.23 10.08
C ASP A 28 11.35 2.23 9.39
N LYS A 29 11.93 1.09 9.02
CA LYS A 29 11.22 0.04 8.29
C LYS A 29 10.08 -0.57 9.11
N GLU A 30 10.24 -0.70 10.43
CA GLU A 30 9.23 -1.32 11.30
C GLU A 30 7.96 -0.47 11.38
N PHE A 31 8.09 0.84 11.52
CA PHE A 31 6.95 1.76 11.48
C PHE A 31 6.23 1.70 10.13
N VAL A 32 7.01 1.76 9.04
CA VAL A 32 6.48 1.74 7.68
C VAL A 32 5.76 0.42 7.39
N ASP A 33 6.30 -0.71 7.82
CA ASP A 33 5.66 -2.03 7.70
C ASP A 33 4.32 -2.08 8.45
N VAL A 34 4.23 -1.52 9.66
CA VAL A 34 2.98 -1.44 10.44
C VAL A 34 1.94 -0.55 9.75
N LEU A 35 2.36 0.64 9.30
CA LEU A 35 1.49 1.57 8.56
C LEU A 35 0.92 0.91 7.30
N PHE A 36 1.76 0.25 6.50
CA PHE A 36 1.31 -0.51 5.33
C PHE A 36 0.46 -1.71 5.71
N GLY A 37 0.68 -2.34 6.86
CA GLY A 37 -0.19 -3.38 7.41
C GLY A 37 -1.64 -2.91 7.54
N PHE A 38 -1.87 -1.73 8.13
CA PHE A 38 -3.20 -1.13 8.24
C PHE A 38 -3.81 -0.80 6.87
N LEU A 39 -2.98 -0.31 5.94
CA LEU A 39 -3.43 0.10 4.61
C LEU A 39 -3.67 -1.08 3.65
N THR A 40 -3.12 -2.26 3.93
CA THR A 40 -3.20 -3.42 3.02
C THR A 40 -4.65 -3.83 2.71
N MET A 41 -5.53 -3.85 3.71
CA MET A 41 -6.94 -4.22 3.54
C MET A 41 -7.77 -3.19 2.76
N PRO A 42 -7.76 -1.89 3.13
CA PRO A 42 -8.47 -0.88 2.36
C PRO A 42 -7.90 -0.75 0.94
N LEU A 43 -6.56 -0.80 0.75
CA LEU A 43 -5.99 -0.80 -0.61
C LEU A 43 -6.43 -2.03 -1.41
N GLY A 44 -6.38 -3.23 -0.84
CA GLY A 44 -6.82 -4.45 -1.52
C GLY A 44 -8.28 -4.36 -1.98
N THR A 45 -9.13 -3.71 -1.19
CA THR A 45 -10.53 -3.46 -1.54
C THR A 45 -10.66 -2.44 -2.68
N ILE A 46 -9.96 -1.30 -2.60
CA ILE A 46 -9.95 -0.27 -3.65
C ILE A 46 -9.47 -0.87 -4.98
N VAL A 47 -8.35 -1.60 -4.95
CA VAL A 47 -7.78 -2.27 -6.12
C VAL A 47 -8.79 -3.25 -6.74
N ARG A 48 -9.50 -4.04 -5.93
CA ARG A 48 -10.57 -4.94 -6.41
C ARG A 48 -11.72 -4.17 -7.06
N LEU A 49 -12.14 -3.03 -6.49
CA LEU A 49 -13.20 -2.20 -7.07
C LEU A 49 -12.76 -1.57 -8.39
N LEU A 50 -11.51 -1.12 -8.49
CA LEU A 50 -10.94 -0.59 -9.73
C LEU A 50 -10.91 -1.65 -10.83
N TYR A 51 -10.50 -2.90 -10.52
CA TYR A 51 -10.53 -3.97 -11.51
C TYR A 51 -11.94 -4.31 -11.98
N LYS A 52 -12.92 -4.37 -11.06
CA LYS A 52 -14.32 -4.57 -11.45
C LYS A 52 -14.81 -3.48 -12.38
N SER A 53 -14.52 -2.21 -12.05
CA SER A 53 -14.87 -1.10 -12.93
C SER A 53 -14.26 -1.27 -14.32
N VAL A 54 -12.96 -1.59 -14.42
CA VAL A 54 -12.30 -1.84 -15.71
C VAL A 54 -12.91 -3.03 -16.45
N GLU A 55 -13.31 -4.08 -15.74
CA GLU A 55 -13.98 -5.25 -16.31
C GLU A 55 -15.31 -4.88 -16.96
N ASP A 56 -16.11 -4.05 -16.27
CA ASP A 56 -17.43 -3.57 -16.69
C ASP A 56 -17.39 -2.59 -17.87
N LEU A 57 -16.27 -1.87 -18.10
CA LEU A 57 -16.14 -0.95 -19.24
C LEU A 57 -16.16 -1.68 -20.60
N SER A 58 -16.74 -1.07 -21.64
CA SER A 58 -16.68 -1.63 -22.99
C SER A 58 -15.25 -1.66 -23.54
N SER A 59 -14.98 -2.57 -24.48
CA SER A 59 -13.67 -2.62 -25.15
C SER A 59 -13.40 -1.39 -26.03
N GLU A 60 -14.42 -0.61 -26.36
CA GLU A 60 -14.33 0.59 -27.20
C GLU A 60 -13.67 1.76 -26.46
N CYS A 61 -13.67 1.75 -25.12
CA CYS A 61 -12.93 2.71 -24.30
C CYS A 61 -11.41 2.47 -24.30
N PHE A 62 -10.93 1.40 -24.95
CA PHE A 62 -9.52 1.04 -24.99
C PHE A 62 -9.03 1.03 -26.44
N GLN A 63 -7.83 1.58 -26.67
CA GLN A 63 -7.21 1.59 -28.00
C GLN A 63 -7.00 0.18 -28.56
N THR A 64 -6.75 -0.80 -27.69
CA THR A 64 -6.64 -2.21 -28.08
C THR A 64 -7.24 -3.11 -27.01
N LYS A 65 -7.67 -4.31 -27.40
CA LYS A 65 -8.05 -5.38 -26.46
C LYS A 65 -6.91 -5.75 -25.50
N ALA A 66 -5.66 -5.64 -25.96
CA ALA A 66 -4.47 -5.91 -25.15
C ALA A 66 -4.33 -4.91 -23.99
N CYS A 67 -4.63 -3.61 -24.21
CA CYS A 67 -4.61 -2.60 -23.15
C CYS A 67 -5.59 -2.93 -22.02
N LYS A 68 -6.83 -3.34 -22.34
CA LYS A 68 -7.80 -3.79 -21.33
C LYS A 68 -7.30 -5.02 -20.57
N ALA A 69 -6.73 -5.99 -21.29
CA ALA A 69 -6.22 -7.22 -20.67
C ALA A 69 -5.04 -6.96 -19.71
N MET A 70 -4.14 -6.02 -20.04
CA MET A 70 -3.05 -5.62 -19.16
C MET A 70 -3.55 -4.96 -17.87
N LEU A 71 -4.63 -4.17 -17.94
CA LEU A 71 -5.22 -3.53 -16.77
C LEU A 71 -5.94 -4.52 -15.84
N LEU A 72 -6.47 -5.62 -16.37
CA LEU A 72 -7.06 -6.70 -15.57
C LEU A 72 -6.00 -7.66 -14.99
N LYS A 73 -4.79 -7.67 -15.55
CA LYS A 73 -3.67 -8.52 -15.13
C LYS A 73 -2.35 -7.75 -15.06
N PRO A 74 -2.23 -6.73 -14.19
CA PRO A 74 -0.99 -5.96 -14.10
C PRO A 74 0.14 -6.79 -13.50
N LEU A 75 1.37 -6.41 -13.83
CA LEU A 75 2.59 -7.04 -13.32
C LEU A 75 2.62 -6.96 -11.79
N LYS A 76 2.89 -8.08 -11.10
CA LYS A 76 2.96 -8.12 -9.64
C LYS A 76 4.26 -7.47 -9.13
N ALA A 77 4.32 -6.15 -9.14
CA ALA A 77 5.46 -5.37 -8.64
C ALA A 77 5.73 -5.65 -7.13
N ALA A 78 4.69 -5.91 -6.34
CA ALA A 78 4.80 -6.18 -4.89
C ALA A 78 4.97 -7.67 -4.53
N SER A 79 5.26 -8.54 -5.50
CA SER A 79 5.35 -9.99 -5.26
C SER A 79 6.40 -10.38 -4.20
N SER A 80 7.51 -9.64 -4.11
CA SER A 80 8.56 -9.87 -3.11
C SER A 80 8.13 -9.55 -1.67
N HIS A 81 7.29 -8.53 -1.47
CA HIS A 81 6.80 -8.12 -0.14
C HIS A 81 5.58 -8.94 0.34
N CYS A 82 4.83 -9.55 -0.57
CA CYS A 82 3.61 -10.30 -0.23
C CYS A 82 3.88 -11.55 0.62
N CYS A 83 5.10 -12.11 0.58
CA CYS A 83 5.47 -13.26 1.43
C CYS A 83 5.45 -12.94 2.93
N ARG A 84 5.71 -11.68 3.34
CA ARG A 84 5.71 -11.27 4.76
C ARG A 84 4.30 -11.03 5.30
N LEU A 85 3.34 -10.59 4.46
CA LEU A 85 1.95 -10.37 4.89
C LEU A 85 1.17 -11.67 5.09
N LYS A 86 1.56 -12.76 4.40
CA LYS A 86 0.92 -14.08 4.55
C LYS A 86 1.03 -14.66 5.97
N THR A 87 2.03 -14.28 6.76
CA THR A 87 2.22 -14.79 8.13
C THR A 87 1.32 -14.07 9.14
N LEU A 88 0.90 -12.83 8.86
CA LEU A 88 0.01 -12.05 9.73
C LEU A 88 -1.47 -12.40 9.55
N LEU A 89 -1.90 -12.74 8.32
CA LEU A 89 -3.29 -13.10 8.03
C LEU A 89 -3.69 -14.53 8.40
N ARG A 90 -2.73 -15.39 8.75
CA ARG A 90 -2.97 -16.82 9.04
C ARG A 90 -3.03 -17.13 10.54
N LYS A 91 -2.93 -16.11 11.41
CA LYS A 91 -3.01 -16.22 12.88
C LYS A 91 -4.28 -15.59 13.47
N GLY A 92 -5.35 -15.49 12.67
CA GLY A 92 -6.70 -15.16 13.13
C GLY A 92 -7.60 -16.37 13.08
#